data_AF-A0A2J6RAA7-F1
#
_entry.id   AF-A0A2J6RAA7-F1
#
_cell.length_a   1.000
_cell.length_b   1.000
_cell.length_c   1.000
_cell.angle_alpha   90.00
_cell.angle_beta   90.00
_cell.angle_gamma   90.00
#
_symmetry.space_group_name_H-M   'P 1'
#
loop_
_entity.id
_entity.type
_entity.pdbx_description
1 polymer ?
#
loop_
_entity_poly.entity_id
_entity_poly.type
_entity_poly.pdbx_seq_one_letter_code
_entity_poly.pdbx_strand_id
1 'polypeptide(L)'
;MDFSPPPGGDVTILNYALTLEYLERKFYQEGLANYSQAEFVAAGFPDPFYANLQEIYYDEETHVSFLSGALGTAAVREATYSFPSTDPASFVALSSVLEGVGVSAYLDMCLSTSYITIAGSILTVESRHSSYIRAALKESPFPKPFDTPLDFNDVYSLAAEFITAFAPGDPALPFKAFPALTLQPSQYPYTAGSSSVTFTHAYKNALAANLITANECVYAVFFSGLDTYYVKTYVTQGNSGDLKISSLPGPSGTQLAPTGQVYIVLSTADGVSSKVSDENTISGVGILEVNPVGQRTGVF
;
A
#
# COMPACT_ATOMS: atom_id res chain seq x y z
N MET A 1 17.18 2.57 6.61
CA MET A 1 16.42 1.86 7.66
C MET A 1 17.37 0.85 8.28
N ASP A 2 17.47 0.78 9.60
CA ASP A 2 18.21 -0.31 10.27
C ASP A 2 17.22 -1.47 10.42
N PHE A 3 17.52 -2.63 9.83
CA PHE A 3 16.59 -3.76 9.83
C PHE A 3 16.52 -4.34 11.24
N SER A 4 15.40 -4.10 11.93
CA SER A 4 15.10 -4.78 13.19
C SER A 4 14.23 -6.00 12.88
N PRO A 5 14.75 -7.24 13.02
CA PRO A 5 13.96 -8.43 12.76
C PRO A 5 12.74 -8.47 13.70
N PRO A 6 11.54 -8.78 13.20
CA PRO A 6 10.36 -8.90 14.05
C PRO A 6 10.51 -10.07 15.04
N PRO A 7 9.77 -10.06 16.16
CA PRO A 7 9.70 -11.21 17.06
C PRO A 7 9.38 -12.49 16.30
N GLY A 8 10.11 -13.58 16.56
CA GLY A 8 9.98 -14.84 15.81
C GLY A 8 10.83 -14.93 14.54
N GLY A 9 11.56 -13.87 14.18
CA GLY A 9 12.61 -13.85 13.17
C GLY A 9 12.14 -14.28 11.78
N ASP A 10 13.01 -15.01 11.09
CA ASP A 10 12.84 -15.58 9.76
C ASP A 10 11.45 -16.21 9.49
N VAL A 11 10.95 -17.04 10.40
CA VAL A 11 9.63 -17.68 10.27
C VAL A 11 8.50 -16.65 10.25
N THR A 12 8.65 -15.57 11.01
CA THR A 12 7.64 -14.50 11.06
C THR A 12 7.66 -13.66 9.78
N ILE A 13 8.85 -13.36 9.25
CA ILE A 13 9.02 -12.62 7.99
C ILE A 13 8.45 -13.43 6.81
N LEU A 14 8.71 -14.74 6.77
CA LEU A 14 8.19 -15.59 5.70
C LEU A 14 6.67 -15.79 5.80
N ASN A 15 6.12 -15.93 7.01
CA ASN A 15 4.66 -16.00 7.19
C ASN A 15 3.95 -14.68 6.90
N TYR A 16 4.62 -13.56 7.16
CA TYR A 16 4.17 -12.25 6.71
C TYR A 16 4.04 -12.21 5.19
N ALA A 17 5.12 -12.55 4.46
CA ALA A 17 5.11 -12.58 3.00
C ALA A 17 4.02 -13.54 2.48
N LEU A 18 3.95 -14.76 3.02
CA LEU A 18 2.96 -15.75 2.62
C LEU A 18 1.52 -15.26 2.83
N THR A 19 1.26 -14.42 3.84
CA THR A 19 -0.07 -13.86 4.07
C THR A 19 -0.47 -12.87 2.96
N LEU A 20 0.48 -12.07 2.47
CA LEU A 20 0.25 -11.14 1.35
C LEU A 20 0.05 -11.92 0.05
N GLU A 21 0.87 -12.92 -0.19
CA GLU A 21 0.80 -13.78 -1.37
C GLU A 21 -0.50 -14.58 -1.44
N TYR A 22 -1.02 -15.04 -0.28
CA TYR A 22 -2.35 -15.63 -0.23
C TYR A 22 -3.44 -14.63 -0.62
N LEU A 23 -3.33 -13.37 -0.18
CA LEU A 23 -4.28 -12.31 -0.48
C LEU A 23 -4.29 -12.01 -1.99
N GLU A 24 -3.13 -11.79 -2.60
CA GLU A 24 -3.00 -11.46 -4.03
C GLU A 24 -3.42 -12.61 -4.93
N ARG A 25 -2.91 -13.82 -4.68
CA ARG A 25 -3.36 -15.02 -5.40
C ARG A 25 -4.87 -15.20 -5.29
N LYS A 26 -5.46 -15.00 -4.11
CA LYS A 26 -6.92 -15.15 -3.92
C LYS A 26 -7.70 -14.07 -4.67
N PHE A 27 -7.23 -12.84 -4.64
CA PHE A 27 -7.81 -11.72 -5.36
C PHE A 27 -7.85 -12.00 -6.88
N TYR A 28 -6.73 -12.39 -7.48
CA TYR A 28 -6.68 -12.73 -8.90
C TYR A 28 -7.52 -13.96 -9.25
N GLN A 29 -7.51 -15.00 -8.39
CA GLN A 29 -8.37 -16.17 -8.57
C GLN A 29 -9.86 -15.77 -8.67
N GLU A 30 -10.33 -14.93 -7.76
CA GLU A 30 -11.72 -14.48 -7.75
C GLU A 30 -12.02 -13.59 -8.95
N GLY A 31 -11.12 -12.67 -9.32
CA GLY A 31 -11.29 -11.83 -10.49
C GLY A 31 -11.44 -12.61 -11.80
N LEU A 32 -10.54 -13.59 -12.02
CA LEU A 32 -10.57 -14.45 -13.21
C LEU A 32 -11.76 -15.42 -13.22
N ALA A 33 -12.35 -15.71 -12.07
CA ALA A 33 -13.58 -16.49 -11.97
C ALA A 33 -14.85 -15.64 -12.18
N ASN A 34 -14.82 -14.38 -11.72
CA ASN A 34 -15.97 -13.49 -11.71
C ASN A 34 -16.16 -12.72 -13.02
N TYR A 35 -15.07 -12.47 -13.77
CA TYR A 35 -15.09 -11.63 -14.97
C TYR A 35 -14.45 -12.36 -16.15
N SER A 36 -15.12 -12.33 -17.30
CA SER A 36 -14.62 -12.88 -18.55
C SER A 36 -13.72 -11.91 -19.31
N GLN A 37 -12.89 -12.44 -20.20
CA GLN A 37 -12.09 -11.65 -21.15
C GLN A 37 -12.93 -10.61 -21.91
N ALA A 38 -14.15 -10.96 -22.35
CA ALA A 38 -15.03 -10.05 -23.06
C ALA A 38 -15.49 -8.85 -22.20
N GLU A 39 -15.69 -9.06 -20.89
CA GLU A 39 -16.05 -8.00 -19.95
C GLU A 39 -14.86 -7.06 -19.69
N PHE A 40 -13.63 -7.57 -19.61
CA PHE A 40 -12.44 -6.72 -19.55
C PHE A 40 -12.26 -5.87 -20.82
N VAL A 41 -12.43 -6.47 -22.00
CA VAL A 41 -12.38 -5.73 -23.27
C VAL A 41 -13.47 -4.66 -23.32
N ALA A 42 -14.70 -4.98 -22.88
CA ALA A 42 -15.80 -4.02 -22.81
C ALA A 42 -15.54 -2.88 -21.80
N ALA A 43 -14.83 -3.17 -20.71
CA ALA A 43 -14.39 -2.18 -19.73
C ALA A 43 -13.21 -1.31 -20.21
N GLY A 44 -12.67 -1.58 -21.40
CA GLY A 44 -11.60 -0.79 -22.02
C GLY A 44 -10.19 -1.34 -21.82
N PHE A 45 -10.06 -2.60 -21.38
CA PHE A 45 -8.78 -3.31 -21.26
C PHE A 45 -8.61 -4.30 -22.42
N PRO A 46 -7.97 -3.87 -23.54
CA PRO A 46 -7.89 -4.70 -24.74
C PRO A 46 -6.92 -5.87 -24.58
N ASP A 47 -7.10 -6.91 -25.40
CA ASP A 47 -6.14 -8.00 -25.47
C ASP A 47 -4.72 -7.50 -25.81
N PRO A 48 -3.67 -8.11 -25.22
CA PRO A 48 -3.66 -9.36 -24.45
C PRO A 48 -3.91 -9.19 -22.92
N PHE A 49 -4.67 -8.17 -22.49
CA PHE A 49 -4.77 -7.85 -21.06
C PHE A 49 -5.23 -8.99 -20.16
N TYR A 50 -6.32 -9.66 -20.52
CA TYR A 50 -6.83 -10.78 -19.74
C TYR A 50 -5.82 -11.93 -19.63
N ALA A 51 -5.13 -12.26 -20.73
CA ALA A 51 -4.11 -13.31 -20.72
C ALA A 51 -2.95 -12.95 -19.76
N ASN A 52 -2.54 -11.68 -19.73
CA ASN A 52 -1.51 -11.24 -18.79
C ASN A 52 -2.00 -11.28 -17.32
N LEU A 53 -3.29 -11.08 -17.04
CA LEU A 53 -3.83 -11.31 -15.69
C LEU A 53 -3.74 -12.78 -15.28
N GLN A 54 -3.87 -13.71 -16.23
CA GLN A 54 -3.69 -15.15 -15.95
C GLN A 54 -2.23 -15.49 -15.64
N GLU A 55 -1.28 -14.82 -16.28
CA GLU A 55 0.15 -14.96 -15.97
C GLU A 55 0.47 -14.39 -14.58
N ILE A 56 -0.07 -13.22 -14.22
CA ILE A 56 0.09 -12.67 -12.85
C ILE A 56 -0.46 -13.66 -11.81
N TYR A 57 -1.67 -14.17 -12.02
CA TYR A 57 -2.25 -15.20 -11.14
C TYR A 57 -1.35 -16.44 -10.99
N TYR A 58 -0.70 -16.88 -12.08
CA TYR A 58 0.23 -18.00 -12.05
C TYR A 58 1.50 -17.69 -11.26
N ASP A 59 2.04 -16.48 -11.39
CA ASP A 59 3.18 -16.00 -10.61
C ASP A 59 2.81 -16.00 -9.10
N GLU A 60 1.65 -15.47 -8.71
CA GLU A 60 1.20 -15.49 -7.31
C GLU A 60 0.97 -16.91 -6.75
N GLU A 61 0.44 -17.83 -7.58
CA GLU A 61 0.33 -19.23 -7.18
C GLU A 61 1.71 -19.86 -6.94
N THR A 62 2.70 -19.46 -7.75
CA THR A 62 4.08 -19.92 -7.63
C THR A 62 4.75 -19.35 -6.38
N HIS A 63 4.57 -18.07 -6.07
CA HIS A 63 5.06 -17.44 -4.84
C HIS A 63 4.49 -18.11 -3.58
N VAL A 64 3.17 -18.33 -3.53
CA VAL A 64 2.51 -19.08 -2.44
C VAL A 64 3.09 -20.47 -2.28
N SER A 65 3.25 -21.23 -3.36
CA SER A 65 3.82 -22.58 -3.32
C SER A 65 5.25 -22.58 -2.80
N PHE A 66 6.05 -21.62 -3.26
CA PHE A 66 7.43 -21.45 -2.84
C PHE A 66 7.55 -21.15 -1.34
N LEU A 67 6.83 -20.13 -0.84
CA LEU A 67 6.91 -19.70 0.56
C LEU A 67 6.32 -20.73 1.51
N SER A 68 5.15 -21.29 1.20
CA SER A 68 4.55 -22.34 2.01
C SER A 68 5.42 -23.60 2.04
N GLY A 69 6.07 -23.95 0.92
CA GLY A 69 7.04 -25.04 0.85
C GLY A 69 8.28 -24.80 1.73
N ALA A 70 8.81 -23.58 1.73
CA ALA A 70 9.94 -23.18 2.58
C ALA A 70 9.58 -23.19 4.08
N LEU A 71 8.37 -22.79 4.43
CA LEU A 71 7.85 -22.78 5.80
C LEU A 71 7.45 -24.18 6.32
N GLY A 72 7.03 -25.08 5.44
CA GLY A 72 6.57 -26.43 5.80
C GLY A 72 5.45 -26.38 6.84
N THR A 73 5.63 -27.06 7.97
CA THR A 73 4.63 -27.09 9.06
C THR A 73 4.50 -25.78 9.82
N ALA A 74 5.41 -24.82 9.60
CA ALA A 74 5.35 -23.50 10.21
C ALA A 74 4.55 -22.49 9.36
N ALA A 75 4.03 -22.90 8.21
CA ALA A 75 3.24 -22.06 7.33
C ALA A 75 1.89 -21.70 7.98
N VAL A 76 1.58 -20.41 7.98
CA VAL A 76 0.24 -19.88 8.25
C VAL A 76 -0.71 -20.40 7.19
N ARG A 77 -1.97 -20.66 7.57
CA ARG A 77 -2.98 -21.05 6.58
C ARG A 77 -3.57 -19.80 5.95
N GLU A 78 -4.10 -20.01 4.75
CA GLU A 78 -4.83 -19.01 4.01
C GLU A 78 -6.01 -18.47 4.84
N ALA A 79 -6.11 -17.15 4.94
CA ALA A 79 -7.24 -16.47 5.57
C ALA A 79 -8.47 -16.46 4.64
N THR A 80 -9.58 -15.93 5.15
CA THR A 80 -10.75 -15.58 4.32
C THR A 80 -10.70 -14.10 3.98
N TYR A 81 -11.12 -13.75 2.77
CA TYR A 81 -10.99 -12.40 2.24
C TYR A 81 -12.32 -11.85 1.73
N SER A 82 -12.42 -10.52 1.67
CA SER A 82 -13.49 -9.80 1.00
C SER A 82 -12.91 -8.62 0.24
N PHE A 83 -13.13 -8.60 -1.07
CA PHE A 83 -12.64 -7.54 -1.95
C PHE A 83 -13.80 -6.66 -2.43
N PRO A 84 -13.67 -5.31 -2.41
CA PRO A 84 -14.71 -4.39 -2.87
C PRO A 84 -14.79 -4.29 -4.40
N SER A 85 -14.37 -5.32 -5.14
CA SER A 85 -14.47 -5.38 -6.60
C SER A 85 -15.89 -5.73 -7.02
N THR A 86 -16.49 -4.92 -7.89
CA THR A 86 -17.86 -5.12 -8.38
C THR A 86 -17.96 -5.20 -9.89
N ASP A 87 -16.90 -4.84 -10.61
CA ASP A 87 -16.79 -4.88 -12.06
C ASP A 87 -15.29 -4.97 -12.48
N PRO A 88 -14.97 -5.22 -13.77
CA PRO A 88 -13.57 -5.30 -14.21
C PRO A 88 -12.77 -4.02 -13.97
N ALA A 89 -13.38 -2.83 -13.97
CA ALA A 89 -12.65 -1.58 -13.77
C ALA A 89 -12.21 -1.41 -12.30
N SER A 90 -13.11 -1.69 -11.36
CA SER A 90 -12.82 -1.72 -9.93
C SER A 90 -11.86 -2.85 -9.56
N PHE A 91 -11.91 -3.99 -10.27
CA PHE A 91 -10.90 -5.04 -10.17
C PHE A 91 -9.50 -4.52 -10.54
N VAL A 92 -9.32 -3.94 -11.74
CA VAL A 92 -7.99 -3.46 -12.18
C VAL A 92 -7.49 -2.30 -11.31
N ALA A 93 -8.40 -1.43 -10.83
CA ALA A 93 -8.04 -0.38 -9.89
C ALA A 93 -7.51 -0.95 -8.56
N LEU A 94 -8.18 -1.97 -8.01
CA LEU A 94 -7.72 -2.63 -6.78
C LEU A 94 -6.46 -3.45 -7.01
N SER A 95 -6.31 -4.10 -8.17
CA SER A 95 -5.09 -4.83 -8.51
C SER A 95 -3.89 -3.88 -8.49
N SER A 96 -4.01 -2.68 -9.08
CA SER A 96 -2.94 -1.68 -9.04
C SER A 96 -2.50 -1.30 -7.63
N VAL A 97 -3.46 -1.27 -6.69
CA VAL A 97 -3.19 -0.99 -5.29
C VAL A 97 -2.40 -2.13 -4.65
N LEU A 98 -2.89 -3.37 -4.78
CA LEU A 98 -2.28 -4.55 -4.18
C LEU A 98 -0.85 -4.76 -4.69
N GLU A 99 -0.65 -4.71 -6.01
CA GLU A 99 0.67 -4.85 -6.64
C GLU A 99 1.69 -3.83 -6.11
N GLY A 100 1.28 -2.58 -5.91
CA GLY A 100 2.17 -1.58 -5.32
C GLY A 100 2.48 -1.87 -3.84
N VAL A 101 1.54 -2.45 -3.10
CA VAL A 101 1.77 -2.94 -1.73
C VAL A 101 2.72 -4.14 -1.72
N GLY A 102 2.58 -5.09 -2.64
CA GLY A 102 3.53 -6.19 -2.86
C GLY A 102 4.96 -5.69 -3.10
N VAL A 103 5.13 -4.73 -4.02
CA VAL A 103 6.41 -4.03 -4.25
C VAL A 103 6.97 -3.44 -2.95
N SER A 104 6.14 -2.72 -2.20
CA SER A 104 6.57 -2.05 -0.96
C SER A 104 7.01 -3.05 0.11
N ALA A 105 6.28 -4.16 0.25
CA ALA A 105 6.56 -5.22 1.22
C ALA A 105 7.87 -5.96 0.91
N TYR A 106 8.06 -6.38 -0.35
CA TYR A 106 9.28 -7.09 -0.73
C TYR A 106 10.53 -6.21 -0.75
N LEU A 107 10.37 -4.91 -1.03
CA LEU A 107 11.47 -3.97 -0.92
C LEU A 107 11.95 -3.82 0.53
N ASP A 108 11.05 -3.81 1.51
CA ASP A 108 11.43 -3.83 2.93
C ASP A 108 12.08 -5.17 3.33
N MET A 109 11.55 -6.29 2.84
CA MET A 109 12.15 -7.62 3.06
C MET A 109 13.59 -7.74 2.53
N CYS A 110 13.94 -7.00 1.48
CA CYS A 110 15.31 -6.96 0.96
C CYS A 110 16.33 -6.39 1.95
N LEU A 111 15.89 -5.72 3.02
CA LEU A 111 16.74 -5.28 4.11
C LEU A 111 17.26 -6.45 4.96
N SER A 112 16.59 -7.62 4.91
CA SER A 112 17.11 -8.85 5.50
C SER A 112 18.17 -9.49 4.62
N THR A 113 19.40 -9.60 5.12
CA THR A 113 20.51 -10.24 4.40
C THR A 113 20.26 -11.72 4.10
N SER A 114 19.42 -12.39 4.89
CA SER A 114 19.07 -13.81 4.71
C SER A 114 18.20 -14.04 3.47
N TYR A 115 17.41 -13.04 3.07
CA TYR A 115 16.36 -13.17 2.06
C TYR A 115 16.56 -12.30 0.83
N ILE A 116 17.58 -11.44 0.81
CA ILE A 116 17.79 -10.45 -0.26
C ILE A 116 17.67 -11.01 -1.68
N THR A 117 18.18 -12.22 -1.95
CA THR A 117 18.07 -12.85 -3.28
C THR A 117 16.64 -13.26 -3.61
N ILE A 118 15.95 -13.87 -2.63
CA ILE A 118 14.57 -14.35 -2.80
C ILE A 118 13.62 -13.15 -2.89
N ALA A 119 13.66 -12.27 -1.89
CA ALA A 119 12.85 -11.04 -1.85
C ALA A 119 13.12 -10.16 -3.08
N GLY A 120 14.38 -10.01 -3.48
CA GLY A 120 14.75 -9.26 -4.68
C GLY A 120 14.24 -9.91 -5.97
N SER A 121 14.18 -11.24 -6.04
CA SER A 121 13.63 -11.93 -7.22
C SER A 121 12.13 -11.68 -7.37
N ILE A 122 11.37 -11.79 -6.28
CA ILE A 122 9.92 -11.55 -6.24
C ILE A 122 9.63 -10.07 -6.47
N LEU A 123 10.31 -9.16 -5.75
CA LEU A 123 10.20 -7.71 -5.93
C LEU A 123 10.24 -7.26 -7.39
N THR A 124 11.14 -7.82 -8.20
CA THR A 124 11.24 -7.42 -9.61
C THR A 124 10.07 -7.91 -10.46
N VAL A 125 9.40 -8.99 -10.06
CA VAL A 125 8.19 -9.52 -10.69
C VAL A 125 7.00 -8.64 -10.30
N GLU A 126 6.78 -8.39 -9.00
CA GLU A 126 5.78 -7.43 -8.48
C GLU A 126 5.89 -6.06 -9.18
N SER A 127 7.12 -5.56 -9.35
CA SER A 127 7.36 -4.27 -10.00
C SER A 127 6.91 -4.26 -11.47
N ARG A 128 7.02 -5.39 -12.18
CA ARG A 128 6.57 -5.52 -13.57
C ARG A 128 5.04 -5.62 -13.63
N HIS A 129 4.44 -6.39 -12.74
CA HIS A 129 2.98 -6.50 -12.61
C HIS A 129 2.39 -5.12 -12.30
N SER A 130 2.87 -4.43 -11.27
CA SER A 130 2.47 -3.07 -10.91
C SER A 130 2.61 -2.10 -12.10
N SER A 131 3.79 -2.07 -12.76
CA SER A 131 4.01 -1.21 -13.93
C SER A 131 3.02 -1.48 -15.06
N TYR A 132 2.74 -2.75 -15.32
CA TYR A 132 1.83 -3.18 -16.38
C TYR A 132 0.38 -2.77 -16.09
N ILE A 133 -0.11 -3.01 -14.88
CA ILE A 133 -1.45 -2.64 -14.45
C ILE A 133 -1.64 -1.11 -14.46
N ARG A 134 -0.66 -0.36 -13.93
CA ARG A 134 -0.69 1.11 -13.95
C ARG A 134 -0.80 1.66 -15.36
N ALA A 135 -0.04 1.10 -16.31
CA ALA A 135 -0.15 1.49 -17.72
C ALA A 135 -1.56 1.21 -18.29
N ALA A 136 -2.18 0.09 -17.92
CA ALA A 136 -3.55 -0.25 -18.33
C ALA A 136 -4.60 0.73 -17.76
N LEU A 137 -4.37 1.27 -16.57
CA LEU A 137 -5.17 2.34 -15.96
C LEU A 137 -4.87 3.75 -16.53
N LYS A 138 -3.95 3.86 -17.50
CA LYS A 138 -3.46 5.13 -18.06
C LYS A 138 -2.73 5.99 -17.02
N GLU A 139 -2.23 5.36 -15.96
CA GLU A 139 -1.31 5.97 -15.02
C GLU A 139 0.12 5.86 -15.52
N SER A 140 1.04 6.58 -14.88
CA SER A 140 2.46 6.40 -15.19
C SER A 140 2.93 5.02 -14.70
N PRO A 141 3.49 4.16 -15.57
CA PRO A 141 4.12 2.91 -15.14
C PRO A 141 5.41 3.15 -14.35
N PHE A 142 6.02 4.34 -14.46
CA PHE A 142 7.26 4.71 -13.78
C PHE A 142 7.06 6.07 -13.08
N PRO A 143 6.19 6.15 -12.07
CA PRO A 143 5.78 7.44 -11.52
C PRO A 143 6.93 8.14 -10.78
N LYS A 144 7.79 7.37 -10.10
CA LYS A 144 8.93 7.85 -9.32
C LYS A 144 10.18 7.01 -9.64
N PRO A 145 11.43 7.52 -9.51
CA PRO A 145 12.62 6.73 -9.84
C PRO A 145 13.01 5.72 -8.76
N PHE A 146 12.31 5.71 -7.62
CA PHE A 146 12.50 4.77 -6.53
C PHE A 146 11.12 4.34 -6.03
N ASP A 147 10.93 3.05 -5.78
CA ASP A 147 9.76 2.52 -5.11
C ASP A 147 9.80 2.78 -3.60
N THR A 148 8.65 2.71 -2.95
CA THR A 148 8.45 3.10 -1.55
C THR A 148 8.52 1.85 -0.67
N PRO A 149 9.55 1.65 0.17
CA PRO A 149 9.48 0.61 1.19
C PRO A 149 8.49 1.03 2.28
N LEU A 150 7.71 0.06 2.77
CA LEU A 150 6.84 0.22 3.92
C LEU A 150 7.20 -0.81 4.98
N ASP A 151 7.06 -0.45 6.25
CA ASP A 151 7.31 -1.40 7.32
C ASP A 151 6.19 -2.46 7.43
N PHE A 152 6.44 -3.47 8.27
CA PHE A 152 5.51 -4.59 8.43
C PHE A 152 4.11 -4.17 8.92
N ASN A 153 4.01 -3.16 9.80
CA ASN A 153 2.71 -2.73 10.34
C ASN A 153 1.96 -1.87 9.33
N ASP A 154 2.65 -1.04 8.57
CA ASP A 154 2.08 -0.27 7.46
C ASP A 154 1.42 -1.21 6.43
N VAL A 155 2.16 -2.20 5.93
CA VAL A 155 1.65 -3.16 4.96
C VAL A 155 0.58 -4.06 5.57
N TYR A 156 0.77 -4.54 6.80
CA TYR A 156 -0.25 -5.36 7.47
C TYR A 156 -1.55 -4.57 7.67
N SER A 157 -1.48 -3.25 7.92
CA SER A 157 -2.67 -2.40 8.00
C SER A 157 -3.44 -2.39 6.68
N LEU A 158 -2.75 -2.31 5.55
CA LEU A 158 -3.36 -2.34 4.21
C LEU A 158 -3.98 -3.70 3.89
N ALA A 159 -3.28 -4.80 4.21
CA ALA A 159 -3.78 -6.15 4.00
C ALA A 159 -4.99 -6.48 4.89
N ALA A 160 -4.97 -6.01 6.15
CA ALA A 160 -6.01 -6.28 7.13
C ALA A 160 -7.39 -5.74 6.72
N GLU A 161 -7.47 -4.75 5.83
CA GLU A 161 -8.74 -4.25 5.30
C GLU A 161 -9.51 -5.31 4.48
N PHE A 162 -8.81 -6.29 3.92
CA PHE A 162 -9.40 -7.35 3.09
C PHE A 162 -9.57 -8.68 3.83
N ILE A 163 -8.95 -8.85 5.00
CA ILE A 163 -8.98 -10.11 5.76
C ILE A 163 -10.23 -10.16 6.65
N THR A 164 -11.16 -11.08 6.38
CA THR A 164 -12.38 -11.25 7.17
C THR A 164 -12.20 -12.16 8.38
N ALA A 165 -11.36 -13.19 8.27
CA ALA A 165 -11.01 -14.07 9.38
C ALA A 165 -9.78 -14.91 9.04
N PHE A 166 -8.91 -15.13 10.04
CA PHE A 166 -7.86 -16.15 9.99
C PHE A 166 -8.42 -17.54 10.30
N ALA A 167 -7.74 -18.57 9.81
CA ALA A 167 -8.15 -19.94 10.03
C ALA A 167 -8.05 -20.32 11.53
N PRO A 168 -9.00 -21.09 12.10
CA PRO A 168 -9.02 -21.37 13.55
C PRO A 168 -7.78 -22.12 14.03
N GLY A 169 -7.03 -21.54 14.97
CA GLY A 169 -5.84 -22.16 15.56
C GLY A 169 -4.50 -21.72 14.96
N ASP A 170 -4.49 -20.79 14.01
CA ASP A 170 -3.23 -20.18 13.54
C ASP A 170 -2.68 -19.17 14.54
N PRO A 171 -1.34 -19.08 14.67
CA PRO A 171 -0.72 -18.03 15.46
C PRO A 171 -1.05 -16.68 14.82
N ALA A 172 -1.54 -15.73 15.63
CA ALA A 172 -1.63 -14.35 15.18
C ALA A 172 -0.22 -13.86 14.84
N LEU A 173 -0.04 -13.31 13.64
CA LEU A 173 1.19 -12.62 13.28
C LEU A 173 1.42 -11.45 14.26
N PRO A 174 2.67 -11.14 14.64
CA PRO A 174 2.96 -10.10 15.62
C PRO A 174 2.83 -8.67 15.06
N PHE A 175 2.08 -8.49 13.98
CA PHE A 175 1.83 -7.20 13.34
C PHE A 175 0.50 -6.65 13.80
N LYS A 176 0.45 -5.33 13.92
CA LYS A 176 -0.70 -4.61 14.43
C LYS A 176 -1.17 -3.63 13.37
N ALA A 177 -2.39 -3.85 12.89
CA ALA A 177 -3.03 -2.90 12.01
C ALA A 177 -3.27 -1.58 12.76
N PHE A 178 -2.95 -0.47 12.11
CA PHE A 178 -3.30 0.86 12.60
C PHE A 178 -4.81 1.07 12.50
N PRO A 179 -5.37 2.03 13.27
CA PRO A 179 -6.73 2.49 13.03
C PRO A 179 -6.90 2.96 11.59
N ALA A 180 -7.97 2.50 10.92
CA ALA A 180 -8.21 2.80 9.51
C ALA A 180 -8.27 4.31 9.23
N LEU A 181 -7.70 4.71 8.09
CA LEU A 181 -7.67 6.09 7.62
C LEU A 181 -8.54 6.23 6.37
N THR A 182 -9.65 6.98 6.47
CA THR A 182 -10.51 7.25 5.32
C THR A 182 -10.17 8.59 4.68
N LEU A 183 -9.85 8.55 3.38
CA LEU A 183 -9.64 9.75 2.58
C LEU A 183 -10.93 10.13 1.85
N GLN A 184 -11.24 11.43 1.82
CA GLN A 184 -12.36 11.92 1.03
C GLN A 184 -12.02 11.80 -0.47
N PRO A 185 -12.89 11.21 -1.31
CA PRO A 185 -12.67 11.18 -2.76
C PRO A 185 -12.55 12.59 -3.34
N SER A 186 -11.60 12.76 -4.26
CA SER A 186 -11.44 14.01 -5.02
C SER A 186 -12.16 13.90 -6.36
N GLN A 187 -12.77 15.01 -6.79
CA GLN A 187 -13.35 15.12 -8.13
C GLN A 187 -12.27 15.18 -9.23
N TYR A 188 -11.06 15.64 -8.87
CA TYR A 188 -9.94 15.81 -9.79
C TYR A 188 -8.76 14.94 -9.36
N PRO A 189 -7.90 14.50 -10.30
CA PRO A 189 -6.69 13.78 -9.94
C PRO A 189 -5.81 14.55 -8.94
N TYR A 190 -5.21 13.83 -8.00
CA TYR A 190 -4.28 14.45 -7.06
C TYR A 190 -3.01 14.89 -7.78
N THR A 191 -2.59 16.12 -7.54
CA THR A 191 -1.41 16.73 -8.16
C THR A 191 -0.50 17.24 -7.04
N ALA A 192 0.76 16.81 -7.08
CA ALA A 192 1.75 17.24 -6.10
C ALA A 192 1.91 18.77 -6.09
N GLY A 193 2.18 19.33 -4.91
CA GLY A 193 2.28 20.78 -4.70
C GLY A 193 0.96 21.56 -4.76
N SER A 194 -0.17 20.92 -5.09
CA SER A 194 -1.44 21.64 -5.35
C SER A 194 -2.66 21.06 -4.65
N SER A 195 -2.89 19.75 -4.71
CA SER A 195 -4.17 19.18 -4.26
C SER A 195 -4.27 19.15 -2.73
N SER A 196 -5.43 19.54 -2.19
CA SER A 196 -5.76 19.34 -0.78
C SER A 196 -6.23 17.90 -0.52
N VAL A 197 -6.02 17.38 0.67
CA VAL A 197 -6.49 16.05 1.09
C VAL A 197 -7.26 16.18 2.40
N THR A 198 -8.47 15.63 2.45
CA THR A 198 -9.29 15.56 3.67
C THR A 198 -9.30 14.12 4.19
N PHE A 199 -9.03 13.97 5.48
CA PHE A 199 -9.06 12.72 6.23
C PHE A 199 -10.33 12.70 7.10
N THR A 200 -11.33 11.99 6.62
CA THR A 200 -12.70 12.01 7.16
C THR A 200 -12.72 11.45 8.59
N HIS A 201 -13.28 12.22 9.53
CA HIS A 201 -13.41 11.90 10.96
C HIS A 201 -12.10 11.60 11.70
N ALA A 202 -10.93 11.82 11.09
CA ALA A 202 -9.65 11.37 11.62
C ALA A 202 -9.34 11.97 13.00
N TYR A 203 -9.60 13.27 13.20
CA TYR A 203 -9.39 13.92 14.50
C TYR A 203 -10.30 13.35 15.59
N LYS A 204 -11.58 13.19 15.25
CA LYS A 204 -12.59 12.64 16.16
C LYS A 204 -12.27 11.20 16.56
N ASN A 205 -11.87 10.38 15.60
CA ASN A 205 -11.54 8.98 15.84
C ASN A 205 -10.29 8.84 16.72
N ALA A 206 -9.25 9.65 16.44
CA ALA A 206 -8.03 9.66 17.25
C ALA A 206 -8.28 10.10 18.70
N LEU A 207 -9.12 11.12 18.93
CA LEU A 207 -9.54 11.52 20.28
C LEU A 207 -10.33 10.40 20.98
N ALA A 208 -11.29 9.78 20.29
CA ALA A 208 -12.11 8.71 20.86
C ALA A 208 -11.27 7.47 21.24
N ALA A 209 -10.19 7.22 20.50
CA ALA A 209 -9.24 6.14 20.77
C ALA A 209 -8.15 6.52 21.80
N ASN A 210 -8.15 7.75 22.33
CA ASN A 210 -7.10 8.29 23.21
C ASN A 210 -5.69 8.25 22.59
N LEU A 211 -5.60 8.37 21.27
CA LEU A 211 -4.33 8.41 20.54
C LEU A 211 -3.72 9.81 20.50
N ILE A 212 -4.55 10.83 20.71
CA ILE A 212 -4.14 12.24 20.82
C ILE A 212 -4.93 12.95 21.91
N THR A 213 -4.42 14.08 22.35
CA THR A 213 -5.09 15.03 23.24
C THR A 213 -5.71 16.20 22.47
N ALA A 214 -6.62 16.92 23.13
CA ALA A 214 -7.16 18.17 22.57
C ALA A 214 -6.02 19.17 22.32
N ASN A 215 -5.97 19.73 21.10
CA ASN A 215 -4.91 20.62 20.59
C ASN A 215 -3.56 19.98 20.24
N GLU A 216 -3.43 18.65 20.30
CA GLU A 216 -2.24 17.98 19.81
C GLU A 216 -2.05 18.19 18.30
N CYS A 217 -0.81 18.46 17.88
CA CYS A 217 -0.51 18.64 16.47
C CYS A 217 -0.45 17.28 15.78
N VAL A 218 -1.23 17.15 14.70
CA VAL A 218 -1.21 15.97 13.84
C VAL A 218 -0.61 16.34 12.48
N TYR A 219 0.26 15.48 11.98
CA TYR A 219 0.89 15.59 10.68
C TYR A 219 0.40 14.46 9.78
N ALA A 220 0.10 14.79 8.53
CA ALA A 220 -0.01 13.81 7.47
C ALA A 220 1.41 13.53 6.97
N VAL A 221 1.84 12.29 7.16
CA VAL A 221 3.17 11.81 6.78
C VAL A 221 3.01 11.00 5.50
N PHE A 222 3.62 11.48 4.43
CA PHE A 222 3.58 10.85 3.11
C PHE A 222 4.87 10.07 2.88
N PHE A 223 4.75 8.86 2.36
CA PHE A 223 5.87 8.05 1.88
C PHE A 223 5.77 7.91 0.37
N SER A 224 6.85 8.26 -0.33
CA SER A 224 6.94 8.11 -1.78
C SER A 224 8.40 7.93 -2.16
N GLY A 225 8.74 6.81 -2.79
CA GLY A 225 10.12 6.42 -3.00
C GLY A 225 10.88 6.36 -1.68
N LEU A 226 12.11 6.87 -1.67
CA LEU A 226 12.93 6.95 -0.45
C LEU A 226 12.68 8.23 0.37
N ASP A 227 11.68 9.03 0.00
CA ASP A 227 11.38 10.31 0.63
C ASP A 227 10.19 10.20 1.60
N THR A 228 10.33 10.87 2.75
CA THR A 228 9.23 11.07 3.71
C THR A 228 8.90 12.56 3.81
N TYR A 229 7.61 12.90 3.77
CA TYR A 229 7.13 14.28 3.81
C TYR A 229 6.19 14.49 4.99
N TYR A 230 6.45 15.51 5.80
CA TYR A 230 5.62 15.86 6.95
C TYR A 230 4.82 17.11 6.64
N VAL A 231 3.50 16.98 6.60
CA VAL A 231 2.59 18.11 6.35
C VAL A 231 1.68 18.29 7.54
N LYS A 232 1.79 19.45 8.21
CA LYS A 232 0.92 19.77 9.34
C LYS A 232 -0.54 19.82 8.87
N THR A 233 -1.40 19.08 9.54
CA THR A 233 -2.84 19.10 9.30
C THR A 233 -3.51 20.23 10.08
N TYR A 234 -4.74 20.56 9.69
CA TYR A 234 -5.64 21.38 10.50
C TYR A 234 -7.00 20.69 10.62
N VAL A 235 -7.67 20.91 11.76
CA VAL A 235 -9.05 20.45 11.96
C VAL A 235 -9.99 21.35 11.17
N THR A 236 -10.87 20.77 10.35
CA THR A 236 -11.84 21.54 9.57
C THR A 236 -12.89 22.17 10.48
N GLN A 237 -13.44 23.32 10.07
CA GLN A 237 -14.55 23.93 10.79
C GLN A 237 -15.81 23.06 10.65
N GLY A 238 -16.45 22.73 11.78
CA GLY A 238 -17.64 21.88 11.85
C GLY A 238 -17.48 20.71 12.82
N ASN A 239 -18.58 20.06 13.18
CA ASN A 239 -18.59 18.95 14.15
C ASN A 239 -18.15 17.59 13.54
N SER A 240 -17.69 17.56 12.29
CA SER A 240 -17.26 16.33 11.61
C SER A 240 -15.96 15.76 12.18
N GLY A 241 -15.09 16.61 12.72
CA GLY A 241 -13.79 16.19 13.26
C GLY A 241 -12.83 15.64 12.20
N ASP A 242 -12.84 16.24 11.01
CA ASP A 242 -11.96 15.86 9.91
C ASP A 242 -10.60 16.57 10.08
N LEU A 243 -9.54 15.92 9.61
CA LEU A 243 -8.24 16.57 9.42
C LEU A 243 -8.04 16.89 7.95
N LYS A 244 -7.36 17.98 7.65
CA LYS A 244 -7.10 18.40 6.28
C LYS A 244 -5.69 18.96 6.12
N ILE A 245 -5.11 18.73 4.94
CA ILE A 245 -3.96 19.49 4.45
C ILE A 245 -4.38 20.39 3.30
N SER A 246 -3.78 21.58 3.21
CA SER A 246 -4.10 22.55 2.15
C SER A 246 -3.53 22.16 0.79
N SER A 247 -2.39 21.47 0.77
CA SER A 247 -1.70 21.06 -0.44
C SER A 247 -0.79 19.86 -0.16
N LEU A 248 -0.76 18.90 -1.08
CA LEU A 248 0.27 17.87 -1.13
C LEU A 248 1.66 18.52 -1.23
N PRO A 249 2.72 17.89 -0.69
CA PRO A 249 4.09 18.35 -0.88
C PRO A 249 4.42 18.51 -2.36
N GLY A 250 5.18 19.56 -2.70
CA GLY A 250 5.78 19.75 -4.02
C GLY A 250 7.26 19.37 -4.03
N PRO A 251 7.95 19.48 -5.17
CA PRO A 251 9.40 19.31 -5.21
C PRO A 251 10.10 20.42 -4.41
N SER A 252 11.16 20.09 -3.67
CA SER A 252 11.93 21.04 -2.87
C SER A 252 13.41 20.70 -2.89
N GLY A 253 14.23 21.58 -3.47
CA GLY A 253 15.67 21.33 -3.63
C GLY A 253 15.93 20.04 -4.42
N THR A 254 16.58 19.07 -3.79
CA THR A 254 16.84 17.73 -4.36
C THR A 254 15.73 16.71 -4.08
N GLN A 255 14.79 17.04 -3.20
CA GLN A 255 13.66 16.17 -2.87
C GLN A 255 12.62 16.26 -3.99
N LEU A 256 12.34 15.12 -4.62
CA LEU A 256 11.30 15.04 -5.65
C LEU A 256 9.92 15.20 -5.02
N ALA A 257 8.91 15.51 -5.84
CA ALA A 257 7.53 15.46 -5.40
C ALA A 257 7.08 14.02 -5.06
N PRO A 258 6.11 13.81 -4.15
CA PRO A 258 5.44 12.53 -4.01
C PRO A 258 4.54 12.28 -5.23
N THR A 259 4.75 11.15 -5.92
CA THR A 259 4.06 10.81 -7.18
C THR A 259 3.89 9.30 -7.31
N GLY A 260 2.85 8.86 -8.04
CA GLY A 260 2.46 7.45 -8.17
C GLY A 260 1.59 7.01 -7.00
N GLN A 261 1.72 5.75 -6.61
CA GLN A 261 1.12 5.24 -5.39
C GLN A 261 1.87 5.82 -4.17
N VAL A 262 1.21 6.74 -3.48
CA VAL A 262 1.72 7.45 -2.29
C VAL A 262 1.00 6.93 -1.06
N TYR A 263 1.77 6.54 -0.05
CA TYR A 263 1.26 6.03 1.22
C TYR A 263 1.22 7.12 2.27
N ILE A 264 0.23 7.07 3.16
CA ILE A 264 -0.05 8.14 4.09
C ILE A 264 -0.40 7.57 5.45
N VAL A 265 0.25 8.06 6.48
CA VAL A 265 -0.19 7.89 7.86
C VAL A 265 -0.45 9.24 8.50
N LEU A 266 -1.35 9.27 9.49
CA LEU A 266 -1.44 10.40 10.40
C LEU A 266 -0.60 10.08 11.64
N SER A 267 0.21 11.04 12.07
CA SER A 267 1.15 10.86 13.18
C SER A 267 1.28 12.14 14.00
N THR A 268 1.69 12.00 15.25
CA THR A 268 2.08 13.13 16.12
C THR A 268 3.52 13.59 15.85
N ALA A 269 4.29 12.86 15.03
CA ALA A 269 5.64 13.22 14.63
C ALA A 269 5.66 14.35 13.59
N ASP A 270 6.51 15.35 13.83
CA ASP A 270 6.69 16.53 12.96
C ASP A 270 7.84 16.38 11.96
N GLY A 271 8.61 15.28 12.05
CA GLY A 271 9.79 15.04 11.23
C GLY A 271 11.04 15.81 11.67
N VAL A 272 10.95 16.64 12.71
CA VAL A 272 12.03 17.48 13.23
C VAL A 272 12.42 17.05 14.65
N SER A 273 11.46 17.05 15.56
CA SER A 273 11.62 16.61 16.95
C SER A 273 11.52 15.09 17.09
N SER A 274 10.71 14.45 16.25
CA SER A 274 10.62 13.00 16.14
C SER A 274 10.37 12.58 14.68
N LYS A 275 10.79 11.35 14.35
CA LYS A 275 10.42 10.69 13.10
C LYS A 275 9.19 9.83 13.32
N VAL A 276 8.47 9.58 12.23
CA VAL A 276 7.30 8.69 12.25
C VAL A 276 7.74 7.28 12.66
N SER A 277 6.91 6.63 13.47
CA SER A 277 7.08 5.25 13.92
C SER A 277 5.74 4.68 14.36
N ASP A 278 5.67 3.36 14.55
CA ASP A 278 4.49 2.66 15.06
C ASP A 278 3.87 3.33 16.30
N GLU A 279 4.70 3.80 17.23
CA GLU A 279 4.25 4.36 18.50
C GLU A 279 3.57 5.71 18.38
N ASN A 280 3.86 6.46 17.31
CA ASN A 280 3.32 7.80 17.10
C ASN A 280 2.35 7.89 15.90
N THR A 281 2.11 6.78 15.20
CA THR A 281 1.06 6.65 14.19
C THR A 281 -0.32 6.54 14.85
N ILE A 282 -1.24 7.45 14.48
CA ILE A 282 -2.60 7.52 15.05
C ILE A 282 -3.65 6.87 14.14
N SER A 283 -3.40 6.81 12.84
CA SER A 283 -4.24 6.11 11.86
C SER A 283 -3.52 5.97 10.53
N GLY A 284 -3.77 4.89 9.81
CA GLY A 284 -3.12 4.56 8.56
C GLY A 284 -3.43 3.12 8.14
N VAL A 285 -2.93 2.66 6.99
CA VAL A 285 -2.24 3.46 5.97
C VAL A 285 -3.25 3.84 4.89
N GLY A 286 -3.29 5.11 4.51
CA GLY A 286 -4.06 5.57 3.37
C GLY A 286 -3.23 5.55 2.09
N ILE A 287 -3.89 5.34 0.95
CA ILE A 287 -3.24 5.34 -0.38
C ILE A 287 -3.81 6.46 -1.25
N LEU A 288 -2.94 7.16 -1.98
CA LEU A 288 -3.31 8.10 -3.03
C LEU A 288 -2.52 7.82 -4.31
N GLU A 289 -3.21 7.78 -5.45
CA GLU A 289 -2.55 7.95 -6.75
C GLU A 289 -2.33 9.45 -7.01
N VAL A 290 -1.06 9.86 -7.08
CA VAL A 290 -0.65 11.26 -7.28
C VAL A 290 0.06 11.43 -8.61
N ASN A 291 -0.50 12.27 -9.47
CA ASN A 291 0.06 12.51 -10.80
C ASN A 291 1.40 13.26 -10.74
N PRO A 292 2.39 12.88 -11.57
CA PRO A 292 3.62 13.62 -11.72
C PRO A 292 3.39 15.02 -12.30
N VAL A 293 4.06 16.02 -11.74
CA VAL A 293 4.02 17.40 -12.24
C VAL A 293 5.04 17.56 -13.36
N GLY A 294 4.56 17.66 -14.60
CA GLY A 294 5.39 17.83 -15.79
C GLY A 294 6.07 16.53 -16.24
N GLN A 295 5.97 16.21 -17.53
CA GLN A 295 6.78 15.12 -18.10
C GLN A 295 8.26 15.42 -17.84
N ARG A 296 9.06 14.39 -17.49
CA ARG A 296 10.51 14.52 -17.44
C ARG A 296 10.98 14.82 -18.87
N THR A 297 11.13 16.10 -19.22
CA THR A 297 11.66 16.55 -20.51
C THR A 297 13.18 16.34 -20.51
N GLY A 298 13.60 15.09 -20.42
CA GLY A 298 14.95 14.65 -20.71
C GLY A 298 14.94 14.03 -22.09
N VAL A 299 15.45 14.76 -23.08
CA VAL A 299 15.84 14.14 -24.35
C VAL A 299 17.04 13.23 -24.04
N PHE A 300 16.91 11.94 -24.31
CA PHE A 300 18.02 10.98 -24.25
C PHE A 300 18.64 10.81 -25.62
#